data_AF-A0A7L5YJN1-F1
#
_entry.id   AF-A0A7L5YJN1-F1
#
_cell.length_a   1.000
_cell.length_b   1.000
_cell.length_c   1.000
_cell.angle_alpha   90.00
_cell.angle_beta   90.00
_cell.angle_gamma   90.00
#
_symmetry.space_group_name_H-M   'P 1'
#
loop_
_entity.id
_entity.type
_entity.pdbx_description
1 polymer ?
#
loop_
_entity_poly.entity_id
_entity_poly.type
_entity_poly.pdbx_seq_one_letter_code
_entity_poly.pdbx_strand_id
1 'polypeptide(L)'
;MTVAGRWNALAQWVHDIMDQGAGLNGQTAVVIDMDKTFIGARGRNSHVIDEARLAGLRTTMHELLGSHFNQDAFEEVYHETNQPRYHPFTADNQDYLAYVCLIVARERSRAALYECLHGEQGMTFAQFVRWTDMRLATTDQPVLADIHYSFYQLMASDDPTPFKTFRRREYLATVSRMNNVADEAPPSEHLAQEICITNEVVEVSRWLQQRGAVVVVLSDKPDEASLPEPGQDQAGCLPLHHAVTHVVGESIAGDLPA
;
A
#
# COMPACT_ATOMS: atom_id res chain seq x y z
N MET A 1 25.89 -4.84 8.34
CA MET A 1 24.55 -5.21 7.85
C MET A 1 24.64 -5.28 6.33
N THR A 2 24.63 -6.49 5.77
CA THR A 2 24.58 -6.67 4.30
C THR A 2 23.15 -6.42 3.83
N VAL A 3 23.02 -5.68 2.73
CA VAL A 3 21.73 -5.32 2.12
C VAL A 3 21.79 -5.63 0.63
N ALA A 4 20.76 -6.29 0.09
CA ALA A 4 20.57 -6.45 -1.35
C ALA A 4 19.76 -5.27 -1.90
N GLY A 5 20.33 -4.50 -2.84
CA GLY A 5 19.63 -3.38 -3.50
C GLY A 5 18.82 -3.78 -4.74
N ARG A 6 18.84 -5.06 -5.13
CA ARG A 6 18.17 -5.61 -6.32
C ARG A 6 17.69 -7.03 -6.04
N TRP A 7 16.59 -7.44 -6.68
CA TRP A 7 15.98 -8.76 -6.45
C TRP A 7 16.88 -9.93 -6.84
N ASN A 8 17.59 -9.84 -7.97
CA ASN A 8 18.52 -10.89 -8.41
C ASN A 8 19.81 -10.97 -7.58
N ALA A 9 20.09 -9.99 -6.72
CA ALA A 9 21.20 -10.04 -5.77
C ALA A 9 20.85 -10.79 -4.47
N LEU A 10 19.62 -11.31 -4.33
CA LEU A 10 19.20 -12.03 -3.14
C LEU A 10 20.04 -13.28 -2.87
N ALA A 11 20.43 -14.05 -3.91
CA ALA A 11 21.29 -15.21 -3.72
C ALA A 11 22.67 -14.82 -3.14
N GLN A 12 23.30 -13.78 -3.69
CA GLN A 12 24.56 -13.26 -3.16
C GLN A 12 24.41 -12.78 -1.71
N TRP A 13 23.31 -12.09 -1.39
CA TRP A 13 23.03 -11.68 -0.02
C TRP A 13 22.91 -12.87 0.93
N VAL A 14 22.30 -13.98 0.50
CA VAL A 14 22.24 -15.23 1.29
C VAL A 14 23.65 -15.78 1.56
N HIS A 15 24.53 -15.81 0.56
CA HIS A 15 25.94 -16.19 0.78
C HIS A 15 26.61 -15.27 1.81
N ASP A 16 26.50 -13.95 1.63
CA ASP A 16 27.16 -12.97 2.48
C ASP A 16 26.74 -13.06 3.95
N ILE A 17 25.46 -13.31 4.24
CA ILE A 17 24.98 -13.46 5.62
C ILE A 17 25.39 -14.82 6.22
N MET A 18 25.50 -15.87 5.42
CA MET A 18 26.02 -17.17 5.87
C MET A 18 27.52 -17.09 6.19
N ASP A 19 28.30 -16.38 5.37
CA ASP A 19 29.72 -16.11 5.64
C ASP A 19 29.92 -15.29 6.92
N GLN A 20 28.92 -14.48 7.30
CA GLN A 20 28.86 -13.77 8.58
C GLN A 20 28.39 -14.63 9.76
N GLY A 21 28.10 -15.91 9.53
CA GLY A 21 27.72 -16.88 10.56
C GLY A 21 26.22 -17.09 10.72
N ALA A 22 25.37 -16.59 9.81
CA ALA A 22 23.94 -16.92 9.83
C ALA A 22 23.72 -18.41 9.54
N GLY A 23 23.03 -19.12 10.45
CA GLY A 23 22.81 -20.56 10.32
C GLY A 23 21.81 -20.95 9.23
N LEU A 24 20.81 -20.09 8.97
CA LEU A 24 19.73 -20.27 7.97
C LEU A 24 19.19 -21.72 7.94
N ASN A 25 18.74 -22.18 9.10
CA ASN A 25 18.35 -23.57 9.36
C ASN A 25 17.11 -23.64 10.27
N GLY A 26 16.81 -24.83 10.83
CA GLY A 26 15.70 -25.06 11.77
C GLY A 26 15.60 -24.14 12.99
N GLN A 27 16.65 -23.40 13.33
CA GLN A 27 16.64 -22.41 14.42
C GLN A 27 16.43 -20.97 13.92
N THR A 28 16.18 -20.79 12.63
CA THR A 28 16.00 -19.49 11.98
C THR A 28 14.52 -19.25 11.68
N ALA A 29 14.03 -18.09 12.10
CA ALA A 29 12.76 -17.55 11.62
C ALA A 29 13.06 -16.42 10.63
N VAL A 30 12.42 -16.45 9.46
CA VAL A 30 12.54 -15.42 8.42
C VAL A 30 11.18 -14.77 8.26
N VAL A 31 11.17 -13.45 8.42
CA VAL A 31 9.98 -12.61 8.23
C VAL A 31 10.11 -11.94 6.88
N ILE A 32 9.10 -12.13 6.04
CA ILE A 32 9.00 -11.57 4.71
C ILE A 32 7.85 -10.58 4.73
N ASP A 33 8.14 -9.34 4.41
CA ASP A 33 7.12 -8.34 4.14
C ASP A 33 6.32 -8.76 2.89
N MET A 34 4.99 -8.67 2.97
CA MET A 34 4.12 -9.10 1.88
C MET A 34 4.13 -8.06 0.77
N ASP A 35 3.87 -6.80 1.11
CA ASP A 35 3.58 -5.75 0.15
C ASP A 35 4.85 -5.09 -0.37
N LYS A 36 5.01 -5.03 -1.69
CA LYS A 36 6.20 -4.51 -2.37
C LYS A 36 7.49 -5.32 -2.13
N THR A 37 7.37 -6.49 -1.51
CA THR A 37 8.46 -7.46 -1.33
C THR A 37 8.05 -8.83 -1.87
N PHE A 38 7.15 -9.55 -1.18
CA PHE A 38 6.65 -10.84 -1.67
C PHE A 38 5.76 -10.69 -2.91
N ILE A 39 4.82 -9.74 -2.89
CA ILE A 39 4.01 -9.33 -4.03
C ILE A 39 4.34 -7.91 -4.48
N GLY A 40 4.25 -7.63 -5.77
CA GLY A 40 4.43 -6.28 -6.31
C GLY A 40 5.81 -5.69 -6.06
N ALA A 41 6.88 -6.46 -6.28
CA ALA A 41 8.27 -6.10 -5.95
C ALA A 41 8.63 -4.61 -6.25
N ARG A 42 9.13 -3.89 -5.24
CA ARG A 42 9.61 -2.51 -5.37
C ARG A 42 10.63 -2.37 -6.50
N GLY A 43 10.44 -1.36 -7.35
CA GLY A 43 11.32 -1.09 -8.50
C GLY A 43 11.10 -2.01 -9.71
N ARG A 44 10.11 -2.92 -9.65
CA ARG A 44 9.76 -3.82 -10.76
C ARG A 44 8.25 -3.89 -11.04
N ASN A 45 7.44 -4.06 -9.99
CA ASN A 45 6.00 -4.31 -10.10
C ASN A 45 5.17 -3.56 -9.03
N SER A 46 5.81 -2.75 -8.18
CA SER A 46 5.11 -2.01 -7.11
C SER A 46 4.14 -0.94 -7.62
N HIS A 47 4.31 -0.46 -8.85
CA HIS A 47 3.41 0.55 -9.43
C HIS A 47 1.99 0.01 -9.56
N VAL A 48 1.80 -1.30 -9.79
CA VAL A 48 0.46 -1.91 -9.89
C VAL A 48 -0.26 -1.89 -8.54
N ILE A 49 0.48 -2.06 -7.42
CA ILE A 49 -0.07 -1.87 -6.06
C ILE A 49 -0.44 -0.40 -5.83
N ASP A 50 0.44 0.53 -6.24
CA ASP A 50 0.18 1.97 -6.09
C ASP A 50 -1.04 2.42 -6.92
N GLU A 51 -1.22 1.85 -8.11
CA GLU A 51 -2.39 2.06 -8.96
C GLU A 51 -3.66 1.46 -8.37
N ALA A 52 -3.60 0.27 -7.75
CA ALA A 52 -4.74 -0.31 -7.04
C ALA A 52 -5.22 0.61 -5.92
N ARG A 53 -4.28 1.15 -5.14
CA ARG A 53 -4.59 2.10 -4.06
C ARG A 53 -5.22 3.37 -4.60
N LEU A 54 -4.63 3.98 -5.64
CA LEU A 54 -5.18 5.18 -6.25
C LEU A 54 -6.56 4.91 -6.89
N ALA A 55 -6.77 3.75 -7.50
CA ALA A 55 -8.07 3.34 -8.00
C ALA A 55 -9.11 3.21 -6.88
N GLY A 56 -8.75 2.60 -5.74
CA GLY A 56 -9.61 2.54 -4.56
C GLY A 56 -10.01 3.92 -4.05
N LEU A 57 -9.07 4.87 -4.02
CA LEU A 57 -9.36 6.27 -3.69
C LEU A 57 -10.32 6.90 -4.69
N ARG A 58 -10.03 6.81 -6.00
CA ARG A 58 -10.88 7.37 -7.06
C ARG A 58 -12.31 6.87 -6.95
N THR A 59 -12.51 5.56 -6.82
CA THR A 59 -13.84 4.96 -6.66
C THR A 59 -14.54 5.51 -5.42
N THR A 60 -13.84 5.57 -4.29
CA THR A 60 -14.39 6.10 -3.03
C THR A 60 -14.83 7.56 -3.19
N MET A 61 -13.99 8.40 -3.81
CA MET A 61 -14.32 9.82 -3.99
C MET A 61 -15.45 10.04 -4.99
N HIS A 62 -15.51 9.26 -6.08
CA HIS A 62 -16.63 9.29 -7.02
C HIS A 62 -17.94 8.89 -6.34
N GLU A 63 -17.95 7.84 -5.53
CA GLU A 63 -19.14 7.39 -4.79
C GLU A 63 -19.61 8.40 -3.77
N LEU A 64 -18.68 9.05 -3.05
CA LEU A 64 -19.01 10.01 -2.00
C LEU A 64 -19.43 11.37 -2.58
N LEU A 65 -18.68 11.91 -3.55
CA LEU A 65 -18.85 13.30 -4.00
C LEU A 65 -19.63 13.41 -5.32
N GLY A 66 -19.80 12.32 -6.06
CA GLY A 66 -20.51 12.28 -7.34
C GLY A 66 -19.99 13.35 -8.31
N SER A 67 -20.91 14.13 -8.89
CA SER A 67 -20.59 15.20 -9.84
C SER A 67 -19.74 16.33 -9.25
N HIS A 68 -19.56 16.40 -7.92
CA HIS A 68 -18.70 17.38 -7.26
C HIS A 68 -17.25 16.90 -7.10
N PHE A 69 -16.93 15.68 -7.55
CA PHE A 69 -15.56 15.19 -7.56
C PHE A 69 -14.79 15.77 -8.74
N ASN A 70 -13.73 16.54 -8.45
CA ASN A 70 -12.75 16.92 -9.45
C ASN A 70 -11.55 15.96 -9.35
N GLN A 71 -11.53 14.97 -10.23
CA GLN A 71 -10.52 13.92 -10.23
C GLN A 71 -9.12 14.46 -10.52
N ASP A 72 -8.95 15.33 -11.52
CA ASP A 72 -7.64 15.88 -11.89
C ASP A 72 -7.02 16.67 -10.72
N ALA A 73 -7.83 17.50 -10.07
CA ALA A 73 -7.42 18.25 -8.87
C ALA A 73 -7.03 17.33 -7.71
N PHE A 74 -7.75 16.23 -7.52
CA PHE A 74 -7.46 15.26 -6.46
C PHE A 74 -6.15 14.52 -6.72
N GLU A 75 -5.94 14.05 -7.95
CA GLU A 75 -4.73 13.32 -8.33
C GLU A 75 -3.48 14.20 -8.29
N GLU A 76 -3.59 15.46 -8.69
CA GLU A 76 -2.51 16.45 -8.55
C GLU A 76 -2.07 16.57 -7.08
N VAL A 77 -3.03 16.69 -6.15
CA VAL A 77 -2.75 16.74 -4.71
C VAL A 77 -2.17 15.42 -4.23
N TYR A 78 -2.69 14.27 -4.67
CA TYR A 78 -2.18 12.97 -4.29
C TYR A 78 -0.72 12.79 -4.70
N HIS A 79 -0.37 13.10 -5.94
CA HIS A 79 1.01 12.99 -6.43
C HIS A 79 1.99 13.90 -5.69
N GLU A 80 1.53 15.10 -5.32
CA GLU A 80 2.31 16.05 -4.52
C GLU A 80 2.47 15.57 -3.07
N THR A 81 1.38 15.19 -2.41
CA THR A 81 1.37 14.87 -0.97
C THR A 81 1.82 13.44 -0.63
N ASN A 82 1.92 12.55 -1.61
CA ASN A 82 2.48 11.20 -1.46
C ASN A 82 4.02 11.15 -1.57
N GLN A 83 4.69 12.31 -1.50
CA GLN A 83 6.15 12.39 -1.53
C GLN A 83 6.76 12.21 -0.13
N PRO A 84 7.98 11.66 0.00
CA PRO A 84 8.64 11.42 1.30
C PRO A 84 8.69 12.63 2.23
N ARG A 85 8.75 13.85 1.70
CA ARG A 85 8.74 15.09 2.49
C ARG A 85 7.48 15.28 3.35
N TYR A 86 6.37 14.66 2.98
CA TYR A 86 5.10 14.73 3.71
C TYR A 86 4.89 13.55 4.67
N HIS A 87 5.74 12.52 4.64
CA HIS A 87 5.59 11.35 5.52
C HIS A 87 5.60 11.71 7.01
N PRO A 88 6.40 12.68 7.52
CA PRO A 88 6.30 13.10 8.92
C PRO A 88 4.93 13.65 9.30
N PHE A 89 4.23 14.28 8.34
CA PHE A 89 2.90 14.85 8.56
C PHE A 89 1.78 13.82 8.43
N THR A 90 1.85 12.96 7.41
CA THR A 90 0.86 11.88 7.22
C THR A 90 1.15 10.65 8.09
N ALA A 91 2.26 10.62 8.83
CA ALA A 91 2.78 9.45 9.52
C ALA A 91 2.97 8.23 8.61
N ASP A 92 3.21 8.46 7.31
CA ASP A 92 3.18 7.44 6.24
C ASP A 92 1.85 6.63 6.21
N ASN A 93 0.78 7.21 6.76
CA ASN A 93 -0.54 6.60 6.82
C ASN A 93 -1.36 7.00 5.59
N GLN A 94 -1.82 5.99 4.85
CA GLN A 94 -2.54 6.20 3.60
C GLN A 94 -3.96 6.76 3.82
N ASP A 95 -4.61 6.49 4.96
CA ASP A 95 -5.90 7.11 5.32
C ASP A 95 -5.73 8.62 5.53
N TYR A 96 -4.61 9.00 6.15
CA TYR A 96 -4.27 10.41 6.39
C TYR A 96 -4.00 11.12 5.07
N LEU A 97 -3.24 10.49 4.17
CA LEU A 97 -3.02 11.00 2.81
C LEU A 97 -4.34 11.17 2.04
N ALA A 98 -5.22 10.17 2.09
CA ALA A 98 -6.53 10.21 1.43
C ALA A 98 -7.39 11.39 1.91
N TYR A 99 -7.44 11.57 3.23
CA TYR A 99 -8.15 12.67 3.87
C TYR A 99 -7.55 14.04 3.49
N VAL A 100 -6.22 14.16 3.49
CA VAL A 100 -5.53 15.38 3.03
C VAL A 100 -5.89 15.69 1.59
N CYS A 101 -5.90 14.70 0.70
CA CYS A 101 -6.28 14.88 -0.70
C CYS A 101 -7.72 15.41 -0.83
N LEU A 102 -8.65 14.85 -0.05
CA LEU A 102 -10.05 15.27 -0.04
C LEU A 102 -10.21 16.75 0.33
N ILE A 103 -9.46 17.23 1.31
CA ILE A 103 -9.54 18.60 1.80
C ILE A 103 -8.77 19.57 0.90
N VAL A 104 -7.50 19.28 0.61
CA VAL A 104 -6.61 20.18 -0.14
C VAL A 104 -7.05 20.35 -1.60
N ALA A 105 -7.63 19.32 -2.23
CA ALA A 105 -8.09 19.43 -3.62
C ALA A 105 -9.13 20.52 -3.83
N ARG A 106 -9.87 20.89 -2.78
CA ARG A 106 -10.93 21.92 -2.79
C ARG A 106 -10.42 23.32 -2.44
N GLU A 107 -9.18 23.41 -1.97
CA GLU A 107 -8.61 24.67 -1.52
C GLU A 107 -8.15 25.55 -2.67
N ARG A 108 -8.54 26.83 -2.63
CA ARG A 108 -8.15 27.80 -3.67
C ARG A 108 -6.65 28.13 -3.64
N SER A 109 -6.04 28.07 -2.45
CA SER A 109 -4.62 28.36 -2.25
C SER A 109 -3.89 27.14 -1.70
N ARG A 110 -3.55 26.20 -2.59
CA ARG A 110 -2.87 24.95 -2.23
C ARG A 110 -1.42 25.19 -1.80
N ALA A 111 -0.72 26.13 -2.45
CA ALA A 111 0.69 26.41 -2.17
C ALA A 111 0.94 26.79 -0.69
N ALA A 112 0.13 27.70 -0.13
CA ALA A 112 0.27 28.09 1.27
C ALA A 112 -0.04 26.92 2.22
N LEU A 113 -0.98 26.06 1.85
CA LEU A 113 -1.33 24.90 2.65
C LEU A 113 -0.21 23.87 2.63
N TYR A 114 0.39 23.59 1.47
CA TYR A 114 1.53 22.68 1.35
C TYR A 114 2.69 23.08 2.26
N GLU A 115 3.07 24.36 2.31
CA GLU A 115 4.09 24.86 3.25
C GLU A 115 3.74 24.54 4.71
N CYS A 116 2.46 24.70 5.09
CA CYS A 116 1.99 24.32 6.42
C CYS A 116 2.03 22.81 6.69
N LEU A 117 2.03 21.95 5.66
CA LEU A 117 2.01 20.49 5.85
C LEU A 117 3.41 19.87 6.02
N HIS A 118 4.51 20.53 5.63
CA HIS A 118 5.85 19.90 5.67
C HIS A 118 6.99 20.77 6.23
N GLY A 119 6.71 21.99 6.71
CA GLY A 119 7.71 22.85 7.35
C GLY A 119 8.00 22.50 8.82
N GLU A 120 9.14 22.96 9.35
CA GLU A 120 9.53 22.77 10.77
C GLU A 120 8.54 23.40 11.77
N GLN A 121 7.84 24.45 11.34
CA GLN A 121 6.75 25.10 12.08
C GLN A 121 5.37 24.74 11.48
N GLY A 122 5.31 23.64 10.74
CA GLY A 122 4.12 23.13 10.10
C GLY A 122 3.07 22.65 11.11
N MET A 123 1.85 22.50 10.62
CA MET A 123 0.75 21.95 11.41
C MET A 123 0.99 20.46 11.66
N THR A 124 0.67 19.98 12.85
CA THR A 124 0.48 18.55 13.08
C THR A 124 -0.78 18.05 12.37
N PHE A 125 -0.88 16.75 12.11
CA PHE A 125 -2.07 16.18 11.49
C PHE A 125 -3.36 16.50 12.28
N ALA A 126 -3.30 16.42 13.61
CA ALA A 126 -4.43 16.79 14.47
C ALA A 126 -4.79 18.28 14.39
N GLN A 127 -3.81 19.17 14.20
CA GLN A 127 -4.07 20.59 13.95
C GLN A 127 -4.72 20.80 12.58
N PHE A 128 -4.29 20.08 11.55
CA PHE A 128 -4.90 20.10 10.22
C PHE A 128 -6.36 19.65 10.28
N VAL A 129 -6.69 18.55 10.96
CA VAL A 129 -8.06 18.08 11.11
C VAL A 129 -8.95 19.12 11.83
N ARG A 130 -8.46 19.75 12.90
CA ARG A 130 -9.20 20.85 13.58
C ARG A 130 -9.36 22.09 12.69
N TRP A 131 -8.35 22.41 11.89
CA TRP A 131 -8.45 23.49 10.92
C TRP A 131 -9.51 23.17 9.85
N THR A 132 -9.64 21.92 9.43
CA THR A 132 -10.69 21.47 8.51
C THR A 132 -12.08 21.64 9.12
N ASP A 133 -12.29 21.30 10.40
CA ASP A 133 -13.58 21.47 11.10
C ASP A 133 -14.08 22.92 10.98
N MET A 134 -13.19 23.89 11.27
CA MET A 134 -13.50 25.32 11.15
C MET A 134 -13.80 25.75 9.70
N ARG A 135 -13.16 25.13 8.70
CA ARG A 135 -13.40 25.40 7.26
C ARG A 135 -14.74 24.86 6.79
N LEU A 136 -15.11 23.67 7.26
CA LEU A 136 -16.36 23.02 6.87
C LEU A 136 -17.57 23.69 7.53
N ALA A 137 -17.41 24.23 8.75
CA ALA A 137 -18.47 24.99 9.42
C ALA A 137 -18.96 26.21 8.61
N THR A 138 -18.12 26.75 7.71
CA THR A 138 -18.43 27.90 6.87
C THR A 138 -18.84 27.52 5.44
N THR A 139 -18.98 26.23 5.13
CA THR A 139 -19.20 25.71 3.77
C THR A 139 -20.47 24.86 3.69
N ASP A 140 -21.30 25.05 2.65
CA ASP A 140 -22.49 24.22 2.41
C ASP A 140 -22.14 22.92 1.66
N GLN A 141 -21.48 21.99 2.36
CA GLN A 141 -21.09 20.68 1.84
C GLN A 141 -21.39 19.58 2.86
N PRO A 142 -22.66 19.19 3.05
CA PRO A 142 -23.08 18.26 4.10
C PRO A 142 -22.36 16.91 4.01
N VAL A 143 -22.19 16.38 2.79
CA VAL A 143 -21.48 15.11 2.58
C VAL A 143 -20.02 15.18 3.06
N LEU A 144 -19.34 16.30 2.83
CA LEU A 144 -17.96 16.46 3.28
C LEU A 144 -17.87 16.63 4.80
N ALA A 145 -18.85 17.32 5.40
CA ALA A 145 -18.97 17.41 6.85
C ALA A 145 -19.19 16.03 7.50
N ASP A 146 -20.02 15.17 6.90
CA ASP A 146 -20.26 13.81 7.39
C ASP A 146 -19.00 12.93 7.31
N ILE A 147 -18.25 13.01 6.20
CA ILE A 147 -16.97 12.30 6.04
C ILE A 147 -15.96 12.80 7.07
N HIS A 148 -15.84 14.13 7.20
CA HIS A 148 -14.94 14.75 8.18
C HIS A 148 -15.26 14.31 9.60
N TYR A 149 -16.54 14.35 9.98
CA TYR A 149 -17.00 13.95 11.32
C TYR A 149 -16.69 12.48 11.60
N SER A 150 -17.00 11.59 10.66
CA SER A 150 -16.71 10.15 10.79
C SER A 150 -15.20 9.88 10.93
N PHE A 151 -14.39 10.53 10.08
CA PHE A 151 -12.93 10.43 10.14
C PHE A 151 -12.40 10.97 11.48
N TYR A 152 -12.87 12.14 11.93
CA TYR A 152 -12.46 12.76 13.17
C TYR A 152 -12.77 11.88 14.38
N GLN A 153 -13.95 11.26 14.43
CA GLN A 153 -14.33 10.35 15.51
C GLN A 153 -13.40 9.14 15.59
N LEU A 154 -13.12 8.50 14.46
CA LEU A 154 -12.22 7.34 14.40
C LEU A 154 -10.78 7.72 14.78
N MET A 155 -10.28 8.85 14.27
CA MET A 155 -8.96 9.37 14.64
C MET A 155 -8.88 9.72 16.13
N ALA A 156 -9.94 10.32 16.71
CA ALA A 156 -9.98 10.67 18.13
C ALA A 156 -10.07 9.44 19.05
N SER A 157 -10.48 8.28 18.53
CA SER A 157 -10.42 6.99 19.22
C SER A 157 -9.13 6.21 18.97
N ASP A 158 -8.10 6.85 18.40
CA ASP A 158 -6.82 6.22 18.02
C ASP A 158 -7.00 5.04 17.05
N ASP A 159 -8.06 5.03 16.21
CA ASP A 159 -8.20 4.05 15.14
C ASP A 159 -7.12 4.34 14.08
N PRO A 160 -6.21 3.39 13.78
CA PRO A 160 -5.13 3.59 12.81
C PRO A 160 -5.61 3.66 11.36
N THR A 161 -6.90 3.38 11.10
CA THR A 161 -7.50 3.25 9.77
C THR A 161 -8.84 4.02 9.70
N PRO A 162 -8.83 5.36 9.87
CA PRO A 162 -10.06 6.16 9.97
C PRO A 162 -10.83 6.32 8.64
N PHE A 163 -10.31 5.85 7.51
CA PHE A 163 -10.97 5.91 6.20
C PHE A 163 -11.33 4.51 5.67
N LYS A 164 -12.16 3.81 6.46
CA LYS A 164 -12.60 2.42 6.23
C LYS A 164 -13.11 2.14 4.81
N THR A 165 -14.01 2.97 4.30
CA THR A 165 -14.60 2.79 2.94
C THR A 165 -13.53 2.78 1.86
N PHE A 166 -12.53 3.66 1.97
CA PHE A 166 -11.41 3.68 1.04
C PHE A 166 -10.62 2.38 1.08
N ARG A 167 -10.26 1.91 2.28
CA ARG A 167 -9.50 0.68 2.45
C ARG A 167 -10.21 -0.54 1.84
N ARG A 168 -11.53 -0.61 1.98
CA ARG A 168 -12.36 -1.64 1.32
C ARG A 168 -12.30 -1.55 -0.20
N ARG A 169 -12.30 -0.34 -0.78
CA ARG A 169 -12.12 -0.16 -2.23
C ARG A 169 -10.70 -0.47 -2.69
N GLU A 170 -9.68 -0.18 -1.88
CA GLU A 170 -8.29 -0.60 -2.14
C GLU A 170 -8.16 -2.12 -2.17
N TYR A 171 -8.78 -2.84 -1.23
CA TYR A 171 -8.80 -4.31 -1.23
C TYR A 171 -9.36 -4.85 -2.55
N LEU A 172 -10.55 -4.41 -2.94
CA LEU A 172 -11.20 -4.86 -4.18
C LEU A 172 -10.35 -4.54 -5.43
N ALA A 173 -9.78 -3.34 -5.50
CA ALA A 173 -8.92 -2.91 -6.60
C ALA A 173 -7.58 -3.68 -6.64
N THR A 174 -7.10 -4.14 -5.48
CA THR A 174 -5.90 -4.96 -5.35
C THR A 174 -6.17 -6.36 -5.87
N VAL A 175 -7.22 -7.02 -5.37
CA VAL A 175 -7.59 -8.38 -5.77
C VAL A 175 -7.97 -8.43 -7.25
N SER A 176 -8.63 -7.40 -7.79
CA SER A 176 -8.96 -7.34 -9.22
C SER A 176 -7.73 -7.24 -10.15
N ARG A 177 -6.55 -6.97 -9.58
CA ARG A 177 -5.27 -6.92 -10.28
C ARG A 177 -4.39 -8.12 -9.97
N MET A 178 -4.93 -9.16 -9.33
CA MET A 178 -4.25 -10.43 -9.13
C MET A 178 -4.87 -11.46 -10.08
N ASN A 179 -4.04 -12.21 -10.81
CA ASN A 179 -4.49 -13.16 -11.82
C ASN A 179 -5.49 -12.55 -12.85
N ASN A 180 -5.18 -11.34 -13.34
CA ASN A 180 -6.00 -10.59 -14.29
C ASN A 180 -5.42 -10.57 -15.70
N VAL A 181 -4.18 -11.07 -15.89
CA VAL A 181 -3.52 -11.24 -17.17
C VAL A 181 -3.53 -12.74 -17.53
N ALA A 182 -3.62 -13.07 -18.83
CA ALA A 182 -3.63 -14.45 -19.30
C ALA A 182 -2.29 -15.17 -19.03
N ASP A 183 -2.34 -16.46 -18.69
CA ASP A 183 -1.19 -17.28 -18.32
C ASP A 183 -0.06 -17.30 -19.37
N GLU A 184 -0.38 -17.18 -20.66
CA GLU A 184 0.59 -17.20 -21.75
C GLU A 184 1.20 -15.83 -22.08
N ALA A 185 0.79 -14.76 -21.38
CA ALA A 185 1.31 -13.42 -21.62
C ALA A 185 2.81 -13.34 -21.30
N PRO A 186 3.57 -12.48 -21.99
CA PRO A 186 4.97 -12.31 -21.68
C PRO A 186 5.16 -11.71 -20.26
N PRO A 187 6.26 -12.03 -19.55
CA PRO A 187 6.53 -11.49 -18.22
C PRO A 187 6.44 -9.97 -18.11
N SER A 188 6.83 -9.23 -19.16
CA SER A 188 6.71 -7.77 -19.19
C SER A 188 5.28 -7.28 -19.09
N GLU A 189 4.32 -8.04 -19.61
CA GLU A 189 2.91 -7.69 -19.57
C GLU A 189 2.32 -7.95 -18.18
N HIS A 190 2.61 -9.11 -17.58
CA HIS A 190 2.26 -9.39 -16.19
C HIS A 190 2.81 -8.31 -15.26
N LEU A 191 4.11 -7.98 -15.37
CA LEU A 191 4.73 -6.96 -14.53
C LEU A 191 4.13 -5.56 -14.74
N ALA A 192 3.55 -5.28 -15.91
CA ALA A 192 2.93 -3.99 -16.19
C ALA A 192 1.50 -3.86 -15.63
N GLN A 193 0.72 -4.95 -15.60
CA GLN A 193 -0.73 -4.91 -15.39
C GLN A 193 -1.24 -5.70 -14.18
N GLU A 194 -0.46 -6.65 -13.68
CA GLU A 194 -0.82 -7.59 -12.61
C GLU A 194 0.09 -7.42 -11.40
N ILE A 195 -0.46 -7.57 -10.19
CA ILE A 195 0.30 -7.69 -8.96
C ILE A 195 0.85 -9.13 -8.89
N CYS A 196 2.11 -9.28 -9.24
CA CYS A 196 2.79 -10.59 -9.32
C CYS A 196 3.50 -10.93 -8.00
N ILE A 197 3.69 -12.23 -7.76
CA ILE A 197 4.63 -12.74 -6.74
C ILE A 197 6.06 -12.66 -7.27
N THR A 198 6.98 -12.19 -6.45
CA THR A 198 8.41 -12.05 -6.75
C THR A 198 9.10 -13.43 -6.73
N ASN A 199 9.49 -13.96 -7.90
CA ASN A 199 10.08 -15.32 -8.00
C ASN A 199 11.35 -15.51 -7.14
N GLU A 200 12.23 -14.51 -7.09
CA GLU A 200 13.48 -14.58 -6.32
C GLU A 200 13.20 -14.79 -4.82
N VAL A 201 12.17 -14.13 -4.28
CA VAL A 201 11.75 -14.32 -2.88
C VAL A 201 11.12 -15.69 -2.69
N VAL A 202 10.36 -16.21 -3.65
CA VAL A 202 9.80 -17.57 -3.60
C VAL A 202 10.92 -18.61 -3.54
N GLU A 203 11.94 -18.49 -4.37
CA GLU A 203 13.06 -19.45 -4.42
C GLU A 203 13.88 -19.42 -3.14
N VAL A 204 14.22 -18.23 -2.61
CA VAL A 204 14.88 -18.10 -1.30
C VAL A 204 14.02 -18.69 -0.18
N SER A 205 12.70 -18.43 -0.19
CA SER A 205 11.77 -18.95 0.81
C SER A 205 11.72 -20.48 0.80
N ARG A 206 11.62 -21.09 -0.40
CA ARG A 206 11.62 -22.55 -0.55
C ARG A 206 12.93 -23.16 -0.12
N TRP A 207 14.05 -22.54 -0.47
CA TRP A 207 15.38 -22.98 -0.05
C TRP A 207 15.54 -22.94 1.48
N LEU A 208 15.09 -21.87 2.13
CA LEU A 208 15.06 -21.75 3.60
C LEU A 208 14.18 -22.83 4.23
N GLN A 209 12.98 -23.07 3.69
CA GLN A 209 12.06 -24.10 4.17
C GLN A 209 12.65 -25.51 4.08
N GLN A 210 13.35 -25.83 3.00
CA GLN A 210 14.05 -27.12 2.84
C GLN A 210 15.14 -27.33 3.90
N ARG A 211 15.70 -26.25 4.45
CA ARG A 211 16.69 -26.26 5.54
C ARG A 211 16.06 -26.23 6.93
N GLY A 212 14.73 -26.30 6.99
CA GLY A 212 13.93 -26.33 8.21
C GLY A 212 13.62 -24.95 8.80
N ALA A 213 14.05 -23.85 8.16
CA ALA A 213 13.73 -22.52 8.66
C ALA A 213 12.22 -22.25 8.62
N VAL A 214 11.72 -21.49 9.60
CA VAL A 214 10.34 -21.04 9.63
C VAL A 214 10.23 -19.76 8.80
N VAL A 215 9.45 -19.81 7.72
CA VAL A 215 9.20 -18.65 6.85
C VAL A 215 7.81 -18.11 7.14
N VAL A 216 7.73 -16.84 7.52
CA VAL A 216 6.48 -16.13 7.81
C VAL A 216 6.37 -14.93 6.88
N VAL A 217 5.25 -14.82 6.17
CA VAL A 217 4.91 -13.64 5.36
C VAL A 217 3.93 -12.79 6.16
N LEU A 218 4.21 -11.49 6.32
CA LEU A 218 3.38 -10.55 7.09
C LEU A 218 3.03 -9.34 6.22
N SER A 219 1.82 -8.82 6.37
CA SER A 219 1.41 -7.53 5.79
C SER A 219 1.09 -6.56 6.92
N ASP A 220 1.44 -5.30 6.72
CA ASP A 220 1.04 -4.18 7.58
C ASP A 220 -0.32 -3.58 7.18
N LYS A 221 -0.93 -4.07 6.10
CA LYS A 221 -2.25 -3.62 5.67
C LYS A 221 -3.31 -3.93 6.72
N PRO A 222 -4.21 -2.97 6.99
CA PRO A 222 -5.32 -3.21 7.91
C PRO A 222 -6.29 -4.25 7.33
N ASP A 223 -7.11 -4.84 8.20
CA ASP A 223 -8.12 -5.83 7.82
C ASP A 223 -9.04 -5.31 6.72
N GLU A 224 -9.36 -4.01 6.72
CA GLU A 224 -10.17 -3.35 5.70
C GLU A 224 -9.55 -3.40 4.30
N ALA A 225 -8.23 -3.49 4.18
CA ALA A 225 -7.50 -3.56 2.92
C ALA A 225 -7.03 -4.98 2.55
N SER A 226 -7.33 -5.97 3.40
CA SER A 226 -6.76 -7.33 3.28
C SER A 226 -7.82 -8.44 3.33
N LEU A 227 -8.96 -8.20 3.97
CA LEU A 227 -10.02 -9.18 4.17
C LEU A 227 -11.30 -8.77 3.44
N PRO A 228 -12.02 -9.73 2.83
CA PRO A 228 -13.35 -9.49 2.30
C PRO A 228 -14.35 -9.14 3.42
N GLU A 229 -15.38 -8.37 3.07
CA GLU A 229 -16.52 -8.13 3.96
C GLU A 229 -17.48 -9.33 3.96
N PRO A 230 -18.26 -9.52 5.04
CA PRO A 230 -19.32 -10.53 5.07
C PRO A 230 -20.23 -10.42 3.84
N GLY A 231 -20.33 -11.51 3.07
CA GLY A 231 -21.11 -11.58 1.83
C GLY A 231 -20.28 -11.43 0.55
N GLN A 232 -19.09 -10.82 0.59
CA GLN A 232 -18.17 -10.79 -0.55
C GLN A 232 -17.54 -12.17 -0.82
N ASP A 233 -17.41 -13.00 0.21
CA ASP A 233 -16.98 -14.40 0.06
C ASP A 233 -17.88 -15.19 -0.90
N GLN A 234 -19.20 -14.92 -0.87
CA GLN A 234 -20.17 -15.56 -1.76
C GLN A 234 -20.00 -15.10 -3.21
N ALA A 235 -19.38 -13.94 -3.43
CA ALA A 235 -19.00 -13.43 -4.74
C ALA A 235 -17.60 -13.89 -5.18
N GLY A 236 -16.95 -14.76 -4.40
CA GLY A 236 -15.63 -15.32 -4.72
C GLY A 236 -14.45 -14.46 -4.29
N CYS A 237 -14.66 -13.39 -3.52
CA CYS A 237 -13.57 -12.63 -2.92
C CYS A 237 -12.85 -13.48 -1.86
N LEU A 238 -11.52 -13.39 -1.83
CA LEU A 238 -10.67 -14.14 -0.89
C LEU A 238 -9.80 -13.16 -0.09
N PRO A 239 -9.42 -13.48 1.15
CA PRO A 239 -8.35 -12.77 1.85
C PRO A 239 -7.13 -12.59 0.94
N LEU A 240 -6.45 -11.45 1.03
CA LEU A 240 -5.38 -11.10 0.08
C LEU A 240 -4.27 -12.17 0.00
N HIS A 241 -3.93 -12.80 1.13
CA HIS A 241 -2.94 -13.88 1.21
C HIS A 241 -3.40 -15.21 0.59
N HIS A 242 -4.67 -15.34 0.22
CA HIS A 242 -5.24 -16.47 -0.52
C HIS A 242 -5.53 -16.15 -1.98
N ALA A 243 -5.39 -14.90 -2.41
CA ALA A 243 -5.58 -14.53 -3.81
C ALA A 243 -4.47 -15.16 -4.67
N VAL A 244 -4.87 -15.86 -5.72
CA VAL A 244 -3.95 -16.46 -6.69
C VAL A 244 -3.43 -15.36 -7.62
N THR A 245 -2.15 -15.44 -8.01
CA THR A 245 -1.54 -14.53 -8.98
C THR A 245 -0.28 -15.17 -9.57
N HIS A 246 0.26 -14.60 -10.65
CA HIS A 246 1.44 -15.15 -11.33
C HIS A 246 2.73 -14.94 -10.54
N VAL A 247 3.63 -15.92 -10.62
CA VAL A 247 5.00 -15.81 -10.10
C VAL A 247 5.89 -15.34 -11.24
N VAL A 248 6.52 -14.17 -11.08
CA VAL A 248 7.34 -13.55 -12.12
C VAL A 248 8.67 -13.05 -11.53
N GLY A 249 9.76 -13.31 -12.25
CA GLY A 249 11.10 -12.88 -11.87
C GLY A 249 12.18 -13.74 -12.52
N GLU A 250 13.44 -13.42 -12.24
CA GLU A 250 14.58 -14.24 -12.65
C GLU A 250 14.65 -15.47 -11.72
N SER A 251 15.19 -16.58 -12.24
CA SER A 251 15.54 -17.72 -11.38
C SER A 251 16.95 -17.53 -10.84
N ILE A 252 17.07 -17.59 -9.52
CA ILE A 252 18.32 -17.54 -8.75
C ILE A 252 18.58 -18.86 -8.02
N ALA A 253 17.73 -19.87 -8.18
CA ALA A 253 17.82 -21.16 -7.49
C ALA A 253 19.18 -21.86 -7.68
N GLY A 254 19.80 -21.70 -8.86
CA GLY A 254 21.13 -22.24 -9.16
C GLY A 254 22.28 -21.50 -8.48
N ASP A 255 22.03 -20.27 -8.03
CA ASP A 255 23.02 -19.41 -7.37
C ASP A 255 22.92 -19.46 -5.84
N LEU A 256 21.88 -20.09 -5.29
CA LEU A 256 21.72 -20.28 -3.85
C LEU A 256 22.77 -21.26 -3.30
N PRO A 257 23.20 -21.11 -2.04
CA PRO A 257 24.13 -22.05 -1.43
C PRO A 257 23.57 -23.48 -1.40
N ALA A 258 24.48 -24.46 -1.41
CA ALA A 258 24.10 -25.88 -1.29
C ALA A 258 23.49 -26.25 0.08
#